data_AF-B4VIA8-F1
#
_entry.id   AF-B4VIA8-F1
#
_cell.length_a   1.000
_cell.length_b   1.000
_cell.length_c   1.000
_cell.angle_alpha   90.00
_cell.angle_beta   90.00
_cell.angle_gamma   90.00
#
_symmetry.space_group_name_H-M   'P 1'
#
loop_
_entity.id
_entity.type
_entity.pdbx_description
1 polymer ?
#
loop_
_entity_poly.entity_id
_entity_poly.type
_entity_poly.pdbx_seq_one_letter_code
_entity_poly.pdbx_strand_id
1 'polypeptide(L)'
;MYKTRPDQLNLNTQKQPACNQYCHFMQTLGDMPYPVQATAFWAIELAYNQGWQLPGQMSGSYNEFAQRWGNPGFTEYVTLLEKQANQVLPEASESIQQQAESAFLQVAQLEAEFWQMAFNAETDRAR
;
A
#
# COMPACT_ATOMS: atom_id res chain seq x y z
N MET A 1 10.44 24.46 -16.60
CA MET A 1 9.86 24.02 -15.31
C MET A 1 8.35 24.10 -15.39
N TYR A 2 7.67 23.02 -15.79
CA TYR A 2 6.21 22.93 -15.65
C TYR A 2 5.91 22.55 -14.20
N LYS A 3 5.45 23.53 -13.40
CA LYS A 3 4.81 23.25 -12.12
C LYS A 3 3.35 22.89 -12.43
N THR A 4 3.09 21.64 -12.79
CA THR A 4 1.72 21.15 -12.86
C THR A 4 1.17 21.21 -11.45
N ARG A 5 0.15 22.03 -11.23
CA ARG A 5 -0.52 22.10 -9.93
C ARG A 5 -1.39 20.84 -9.77
N PRO A 6 -1.48 20.23 -8.57
CA PRO A 6 -2.23 18.97 -8.36
C PRO A 6 -3.70 19.03 -8.80
N ASP A 7 -4.32 20.22 -8.78
CA ASP A 7 -5.69 20.52 -9.21
C ASP A 7 -5.91 20.44 -10.73
N GLN A 8 -4.85 20.27 -11.54
CA GLN A 8 -4.92 20.18 -12.99
C GLN A 8 -4.70 18.76 -13.54
N LEU A 9 -4.59 17.75 -12.66
CA LEU A 9 -4.41 16.35 -13.08
C LEU A 9 -5.75 15.74 -13.50
N ASN A 10 -5.81 15.18 -14.71
CA ASN A 10 -6.95 14.37 -15.14
C ASN A 10 -6.89 12.99 -14.46
N LEU A 11 -7.79 12.76 -13.50
CA LEU A 11 -7.92 11.49 -12.78
C LEU A 11 -8.68 10.42 -13.58
N ASN A 12 -9.35 10.79 -14.68
CA ASN A 12 -10.06 9.88 -15.57
C ASN A 12 -9.14 9.31 -16.67
N THR A 13 -7.94 8.89 -16.29
CA THR A 13 -6.99 8.21 -17.17
C THR A 13 -7.04 6.69 -16.96
N GLN A 14 -6.56 5.93 -17.94
CA GLN A 14 -6.41 4.49 -17.79
C GLN A 14 -5.45 4.19 -16.63
N LYS A 15 -5.83 3.24 -15.77
CA LYS A 15 -4.99 2.73 -14.70
C LYS A 15 -3.80 1.97 -15.28
N GLN A 16 -2.62 2.18 -14.69
CA GLN A 16 -1.43 1.42 -15.05
C GLN A 16 -1.60 -0.07 -14.69
N PRO A 17 -0.87 -0.99 -15.36
CA PRO A 17 -0.96 -2.43 -15.09
C PRO A 17 -0.78 -2.80 -13.61
N ALA A 18 0.21 -2.21 -12.92
CA ALA A 18 0.44 -2.42 -11.49
C ALA A 18 -0.79 -2.06 -10.64
N CYS A 19 -1.46 -0.94 -10.92
CA CYS A 19 -2.71 -0.58 -10.24
C CYS A 19 -3.82 -1.62 -10.48
N ASN A 20 -3.96 -2.11 -11.72
CA ASN A 20 -5.01 -3.10 -12.03
C ASN A 20 -4.74 -4.44 -11.33
N GLN A 21 -3.49 -4.89 -11.30
CA GLN A 21 -3.08 -6.10 -10.59
C GLN A 21 -3.35 -5.98 -9.08
N TYR A 22 -2.99 -4.83 -8.50
CA TYR A 22 -3.24 -4.60 -7.09
C TYR A 22 -4.75 -4.51 -6.78
N CYS A 23 -5.54 -3.79 -7.58
CA CYS A 23 -6.99 -3.76 -7.44
C CYS A 23 -7.62 -5.15 -7.52
N HIS A 24 -7.14 -6.00 -8.43
CA HIS A 24 -7.63 -7.37 -8.55
C HIS A 24 -7.31 -8.19 -7.30
N PHE A 25 -6.08 -8.12 -6.80
CA PHE A 25 -5.70 -8.79 -5.55
C PHE A 25 -6.58 -8.33 -4.37
N MET A 26 -6.82 -7.02 -4.23
CA MET A 26 -7.70 -6.50 -3.18
C MET A 26 -9.15 -7.01 -3.30
N GLN A 27 -9.65 -7.23 -4.51
CA GLN A 27 -10.97 -7.85 -4.71
C GLN A 27 -10.97 -9.29 -4.20
N THR A 28 -9.91 -10.07 -4.47
CA THR A 28 -9.81 -11.46 -4.00
C THR A 28 -9.68 -11.57 -2.47
N LEU A 29 -9.08 -10.57 -1.81
CA LEU A 29 -8.98 -10.55 -0.35
C LEU A 29 -10.35 -10.55 0.32
N GLY A 30 -11.36 -9.92 -0.28
CA GLY A 30 -12.71 -9.84 0.29
C GLY A 30 -13.37 -11.19 0.57
N ASP A 31 -12.96 -12.23 -0.16
CA ASP A 31 -13.49 -13.59 -0.02
C ASP A 31 -12.60 -14.50 0.85
N MET A 32 -11.45 -14.02 1.32
CA MET A 32 -10.51 -14.83 2.11
C MET A 32 -10.89 -14.93 3.59
N PRO A 33 -10.38 -15.90 4.36
CA PRO A 33 -10.58 -15.95 5.80
C PRO A 33 -10.10 -14.69 6.51
N TYR A 34 -10.79 -14.30 7.59
CA TYR A 34 -10.47 -13.06 8.32
C TYR A 34 -9.00 -12.92 8.74
N PRO A 35 -8.28 -13.96 9.23
CA PRO A 35 -6.85 -13.82 9.53
C PRO A 35 -6.01 -13.39 8.32
N VAL A 36 -6.33 -13.89 7.13
CA VAL A 36 -5.66 -13.50 5.88
C VAL A 36 -5.99 -12.05 5.53
N GLN A 37 -7.26 -11.65 5.64
CA GLN A 37 -7.69 -10.27 5.40
C GLN A 37 -6.98 -9.29 6.35
N ALA A 38 -6.97 -9.60 7.65
CA ALA A 38 -6.37 -8.76 8.68
C ALA A 38 -4.85 -8.59 8.46
N THR A 39 -4.14 -9.69 8.18
CA THR A 39 -2.71 -9.65 7.86
C THR A 39 -2.42 -8.86 6.58
N ALA A 40 -3.16 -9.10 5.51
CA ALA A 40 -2.97 -8.38 4.25
C ALA A 40 -3.25 -6.89 4.42
N PHE A 41 -4.38 -6.52 5.05
CA PHE A 41 -4.75 -5.12 5.25
C PHE A 41 -3.73 -4.36 6.11
N TRP A 42 -3.27 -4.96 7.22
CA TRP A 42 -2.18 -4.40 8.01
C TRP A 42 -0.91 -4.18 7.18
N ALA A 43 -0.52 -5.15 6.35
CA ALA A 43 0.69 -5.06 5.54
C ALA A 43 0.66 -3.89 4.54
N ILE A 44 -0.51 -3.62 3.92
CA ILE A 44 -0.72 -2.50 3.00
C ILE A 44 -0.48 -1.17 3.74
N GLU A 45 -1.15 -1.01 4.88
CA GLU A 45 -1.10 0.23 5.66
C GLU A 45 0.30 0.45 6.27
N LEU A 46 0.98 -0.62 6.66
CA LEU A 46 2.37 -0.59 7.13
C LEU A 46 3.32 -0.14 6.01
N ALA A 47 3.19 -0.70 4.81
CA ALA A 47 4.03 -0.33 3.66
C ALA A 47 3.89 1.17 3.33
N TYR A 48 2.66 1.70 3.35
CA TYR A 48 2.42 3.13 3.18
C TYR A 48 3.02 3.97 4.33
N ASN A 49 2.81 3.57 5.59
CA ASN A 49 3.32 4.32 6.74
C ASN A 49 4.85 4.43 6.68
N GLN A 50 5.55 3.31 6.48
CA GLN A 50 7.00 3.29 6.38
C GLN A 50 7.49 4.04 5.15
N GLY A 51 6.84 3.86 3.99
CA GLY A 51 7.17 4.56 2.75
C GLY A 51 7.14 6.08 2.89
N TRP A 52 6.24 6.62 3.71
CA TRP A 52 6.11 8.06 3.95
C TRP A 52 6.90 8.58 5.16
N GLN A 53 7.36 7.72 6.07
CA GLN A 53 8.26 8.08 7.17
C GLN A 53 9.73 8.21 6.74
N LEU A 54 10.17 7.34 5.82
CA LEU A 54 11.56 7.28 5.37
C LEU A 54 12.06 8.52 4.60
N PRO A 55 11.29 9.20 3.72
CA PRO A 55 11.80 10.35 2.97
C PRO A 55 12.03 11.60 3.84
N GLY A 56 11.57 11.62 5.10
CA GLY A 56 11.69 12.77 5.98
C GLY A 56 10.81 13.95 5.54
N GLN A 57 11.31 15.18 5.69
CA GLN A 57 10.54 16.37 5.34
C GLN A 57 10.43 16.53 3.81
N MET A 58 9.24 16.26 3.27
CA MET A 58 8.93 16.47 1.86
C MET A 58 8.80 17.96 1.53
N SER A 59 9.29 18.36 0.36
CA SER A 59 9.25 19.76 -0.08
C SER A 59 8.00 20.09 -0.89
N GLY A 60 7.48 21.32 -0.74
CA GLY A 60 6.39 21.84 -1.56
C GLY A 60 5.06 21.10 -1.36
N SER A 61 4.29 20.98 -2.44
CA SER A 61 2.91 20.48 -2.41
C SER A 61 2.76 19.01 -1.97
N TYR A 62 3.84 18.22 -2.01
CA TYR A 62 3.79 16.80 -1.62
C TYR A 62 3.95 16.57 -0.11
N ASN A 63 4.23 17.63 0.66
CA ASN A 63 4.37 17.53 2.11
C ASN A 63 3.08 17.07 2.81
N GLU A 64 1.92 17.37 2.24
CA GLU A 64 0.64 16.90 2.78
C GLU A 64 0.55 15.37 2.87
N PHE A 65 1.16 14.66 1.93
CA PHE A 65 1.15 13.19 1.88
C PHE A 65 2.03 12.58 2.97
N ALA A 66 3.24 13.12 3.14
CA ALA A 66 4.12 12.73 4.26
C ALA A 66 3.46 13.04 5.61
N GLN A 67 2.81 14.20 5.75
CA GLN A 67 2.06 14.55 6.95
C GLN A 67 0.83 13.69 7.18
N ARG A 68 0.21 13.14 6.13
CA ARG A 68 -0.99 12.30 6.26
C ARG A 68 -0.65 10.86 6.63
N TRP A 69 0.32 10.26 5.97
CA TRP A 69 0.61 8.82 6.10
C TRP A 69 1.85 8.53 6.95
N GLY A 70 2.75 9.48 7.14
CA GLY A 70 3.94 9.33 7.97
C GLY A 70 3.80 9.83 9.41
N ASN A 71 2.66 10.43 9.79
CA ASN A 71 2.50 11.02 11.12
C ASN A 71 2.31 9.96 12.24
N PRO A 72 2.55 10.34 13.51
CA PRO A 72 2.40 9.43 14.64
C PRO A 72 1.00 8.80 14.79
N GLY A 73 -0.07 9.54 14.50
CA GLY A 73 -1.44 9.02 14.59
C GLY A 73 -1.73 7.95 13.55
N PHE A 74 -1.14 8.04 12.35
CA PHE A 74 -1.24 6.97 11.36
C PHE A 74 -0.43 5.74 11.79
N THR A 75 0.73 5.92 12.43
CA THR A 75 1.49 4.82 13.03
C THR A 75 0.70 4.12 14.14
N GLU A 76 0.01 4.87 15.00
CA GLU A 76 -0.87 4.29 16.02
C GLU A 76 -1.99 3.45 15.40
N TYR A 77 -2.60 3.93 14.31
CA TYR A 77 -3.59 3.18 13.55
C TYR A 77 -3.01 1.87 12.98
N VAL A 78 -1.83 1.91 12.35
CA VAL A 78 -1.15 0.70 11.83
C VAL A 78 -0.85 -0.28 12.97
N THR A 79 -0.38 0.19 14.13
CA THR A 79 -0.14 -0.65 15.31
C THR A 79 -1.44 -1.29 15.84
N LEU A 80 -2.59 -0.62 15.73
CA LEU A 80 -3.87 -1.24 16.08
C LEU A 80 -4.26 -2.36 15.11
N LEU A 81 -4.00 -2.21 13.81
CA LEU A 81 -4.23 -3.27 12.82
C LEU A 81 -3.32 -4.46 13.06
N GLU A 82 -2.04 -4.21 13.36
CA GLU A 82 -1.07 -5.24 13.72
C GLU A 82 -1.57 -6.10 14.88
N LYS A 83 -2.08 -5.46 15.94
CA LYS A 83 -2.64 -6.15 17.10
C LYS A 83 -3.83 -7.04 16.72
N GLN A 84 -4.72 -6.58 15.84
CA GLN A 84 -5.85 -7.38 15.39
C GLN A 84 -5.40 -8.61 14.61
N ALA A 85 -4.45 -8.45 13.68
CA ALA A 85 -3.87 -9.57 12.94
C ALA A 85 -3.20 -10.58 13.90
N ASN A 86 -2.39 -10.10 14.84
CA ASN A 86 -1.69 -10.92 15.82
C ASN A 86 -2.62 -11.63 16.82
N GLN A 87 -3.84 -11.11 17.04
CA GLN A 87 -4.84 -11.77 17.89
C GLN A 87 -5.47 -12.99 17.22
N VAL A 88 -5.69 -12.95 15.90
CA VAL A 88 -6.44 -14.00 15.19
C VAL A 88 -5.58 -14.98 14.42
N LEU A 89 -4.36 -14.58 14.03
CA LEU A 89 -3.47 -15.43 13.25
C LEU A 89 -3.01 -16.70 14.00
N PRO A 90 -2.62 -16.64 15.30
CA PRO A 90 -2.19 -17.83 16.03
C PRO A 90 -3.29 -18.86 16.24
N GLU A 91 -4.54 -18.42 16.32
CA GLU A 91 -5.73 -19.28 16.50
C GLU A 91 -6.20 -19.92 15.19
N ALA A 92 -5.67 -19.48 14.05
CA ALA A 92 -6.03 -20.00 12.73
C ALA A 92 -5.37 -21.36 12.47
N SER A 93 -5.98 -22.17 11.61
CA SER A 93 -5.35 -23.41 11.14
C SER A 93 -4.06 -23.13 10.38
N GLU A 94 -3.14 -24.10 10.36
CA GLU A 94 -1.85 -23.98 9.64
C GLU A 94 -2.05 -23.57 8.17
N SER A 95 -3.06 -24.12 7.49
CA SER A 95 -3.39 -23.76 6.11
C SER A 95 -3.80 -22.28 5.97
N ILE A 96 -4.49 -21.71 6.95
CA ILE A 96 -4.86 -20.29 6.93
C ILE A 96 -3.63 -19.42 7.27
N GLN A 97 -2.76 -19.87 8.17
CA GLN A 97 -1.52 -19.15 8.47
C GLN A 97 -0.62 -19.05 7.23
N GLN A 98 -0.48 -20.15 6.47
CA GLN A 98 0.27 -20.15 5.20
C GLN A 98 -0.36 -19.23 4.14
N GLN A 99 -1.70 -19.15 4.09
CA GLN A 99 -2.39 -18.20 3.23
C GLN A 99 -2.13 -16.74 3.65
N ALA A 100 -2.10 -16.46 4.96
CA ALA A 100 -1.80 -15.13 5.48
C ALA A 100 -0.36 -14.71 5.15
N GLU A 101 0.62 -15.62 5.28
CA GLU A 101 2.00 -15.40 4.85
C GLU A 101 2.09 -15.14 3.34
N SER A 102 1.40 -15.95 2.54
CA SER A 102 1.35 -15.75 1.08
C SER A 102 0.75 -14.39 0.71
N ALA A 103 -0.31 -13.98 1.39
CA ALA A 103 -0.93 -12.67 1.18
C ALA A 103 0.00 -11.52 1.61
N PHE A 104 0.73 -11.67 2.72
CA PHE A 104 1.75 -10.69 3.15
C PHE A 104 2.84 -10.51 2.09
N LEU A 105 3.39 -11.61 1.57
CA LEU A 105 4.41 -11.56 0.52
C LEU A 105 3.88 -10.96 -0.78
N GLN A 106 2.64 -11.29 -1.15
CA GLN A 106 1.97 -10.73 -2.32
C GLN A 106 1.76 -9.22 -2.18
N VAL A 107 1.37 -8.73 -0.99
CA VAL A 107 1.27 -7.29 -0.69
C VAL A 107 2.62 -6.62 -0.86
N ALA A 108 3.69 -7.17 -0.27
CA ALA A 108 5.03 -6.58 -0.36
C ALA A 108 5.50 -6.45 -1.82
N GLN A 109 5.23 -7.45 -2.66
CA GLN A 109 5.54 -7.41 -4.09
C GLN A 109 4.71 -6.34 -4.82
N LEU A 110 3.39 -6.28 -4.57
CA LEU A 110 2.49 -5.32 -5.22
C LEU A 110 2.81 -3.88 -4.81
N GLU A 111 3.17 -3.63 -3.54
CA GLU A 111 3.63 -2.33 -3.07
C GLU A 111 4.92 -1.90 -3.78
N ALA A 112 5.91 -2.80 -3.89
CA ALA A 112 7.14 -2.51 -4.61
C ALA A 112 6.88 -2.14 -6.09
N GLU A 113 6.01 -2.90 -6.77
CA GLU A 113 5.60 -2.60 -8.15
C GLU A 113 4.82 -1.28 -8.27
N PHE A 114 3.98 -0.97 -7.28
CA PHE A 114 3.21 0.27 -7.22
C PHE A 114 4.11 1.50 -7.08
N TRP A 115 5.16 1.43 -6.26
CA TRP A 115 6.16 2.50 -6.19
C TRP A 115 6.99 2.58 -7.48
N GLN A 116 7.39 1.43 -8.02
CA GLN A 116 8.22 1.39 -9.22
C GLN A 116 7.51 1.94 -10.48
N MET A 117 6.19 1.77 -10.61
CA MET A 117 5.46 2.31 -11.76
C MET A 117 5.54 3.85 -11.85
N ALA A 118 5.72 4.56 -10.73
CA ALA A 118 5.89 6.01 -10.72
C ALA A 118 7.21 6.44 -11.37
N PHE A 119 8.28 5.65 -11.20
CA PHE A 119 9.59 5.90 -11.80
C PHE A 119 9.68 5.40 -13.25
N ASN A 120 9.02 4.28 -13.56
CA ASN A 120 9.05 3.72 -14.91
C ASN A 120 8.18 4.48 -15.92
N ALA A 121 7.13 5.16 -15.45
CA ALA A 121 6.26 5.96 -16.31
C ALA A 121 6.99 7.13 -17.00
N GLU A 122 8.13 7.58 -16.47
CA GLU A 122 8.98 8.58 -17.13
C GLU A 122 9.77 7.97 -18.30
N THR A 123 10.18 6.70 -18.21
CA THR A 123 10.97 6.00 -19.23
C THR A 123 10.16 5.69 -20.49
N ASP A 124 8.88 5.34 -20.36
CA ASP A 124 7.99 5.05 -21.50
C ASP A 124 7.51 6.30 -22.24
N ARG A 125 7.58 7.49 -21.62
CA ARG A 125 7.28 8.77 -22.30
C ARG A 125 8.46 9.34 -23.10
N ALA A 126 9.66 8.81 -22.89
CA ALA A 126 10.89 9.22 -23.56
C ALA A 126 11.28 8.33 -24.75
N ARG A 127 10.49 7.29 -25.04
CA ARG A 127 10.53 6.47 -26.25
C ARG A 127 9.38 6.81 -27.18
#